data_AF-A0AA35QXE4-F1
#
_entry.id   AF-A0AA35QXE4-F1
#
_cell.length_a   1.000
_cell.length_b   1.000
_cell.length_c   1.000
_cell.angle_alpha   90.00
_cell.angle_beta   90.00
_cell.angle_gamma   90.00
#
_symmetry.space_group_name_H-M   'P 1'
#
loop_
_entity.id
_entity.type
_entity.pdbx_description
1 polymer ?
#
loop_
_entity_poly.entity_id
_entity_poly.type
_entity_poly.pdbx_seq_one_letter_code
_entity_poly.pdbx_strand_id
1 'polypeptide(L)'
;MASNCSLPFVYISGEEVRRLVGMAELIEEMARGLRWVSERDEGGVVQPVRTVVRVDKYCGNLGLMPAYSSKSDSLGAKLVTFYPHQIEGVPSHQAIVIVLDPRTGTLQAIVDGVEITNMRTAAASACAARALLQQAPRVLCIVGSGVQARSHAEALRIHHSFSEVRIWGRSAASAQRCADEVRAKVSLSLPDALRDADVVVAVTLATEPLIRGEWLKTGAVVICMSLRILLDLVNLLTFQL
;
A
#
# COMPACT_ATOMS: atom_id res chain seq x y z
N MET A 1 35.88 31.39 2.48
CA MET A 1 35.23 30.50 3.46
C MET A 1 34.05 29.85 2.75
N ALA A 2 34.23 28.61 2.28
CA ALA A 2 33.12 27.85 1.70
C ALA A 2 32.22 27.41 2.86
N SER A 3 31.08 28.06 3.02
CA SER A 3 30.05 27.61 3.94
C SER A 3 29.61 26.22 3.47
N ASN A 4 29.87 25.20 4.29
CA ASN A 4 29.26 23.89 4.15
C ASN A 4 27.74 24.09 4.19
N CYS A 5 27.09 24.23 3.04
CA CYS A 5 25.64 24.34 2.93
C CYS A 5 25.06 22.93 3.13
N SER A 6 25.05 22.46 4.38
CA SER A 6 24.11 21.40 4.76
C SER A 6 22.70 21.94 4.52
N LEU A 7 21.89 21.20 3.78
CA LEU A 7 20.48 21.54 3.61
C LEU A 7 19.84 21.71 5.01
N PRO A 8 18.91 22.66 5.18
CA PRO A 8 18.26 22.89 6.48
C PRO A 8 17.28 21.77 6.88
N PHE A 9 17.22 20.69 6.09
CA PHE A 9 16.37 19.52 6.27
C PHE A 9 17.12 18.26 5.85
N VAL A 10 16.68 17.11 6.33
CA VAL A 10 17.25 15.81 5.97
C VAL A 10 16.50 15.21 4.78
N TYR A 11 17.23 14.67 3.80
CA TYR A 11 16.64 13.79 2.79
C TYR A 11 16.81 12.34 3.19
N ILE A 12 15.73 11.57 3.20
CA ILE A 12 15.72 10.13 3.51
C ILE A 12 15.35 9.38 2.25
N SER A 13 16.33 8.71 1.65
CA SER A 13 16.18 7.93 0.43
C SER A 13 15.33 6.66 0.65
N GLY A 14 14.83 6.05 -0.43
CA GLY A 14 14.09 4.79 -0.33
C GLY A 14 14.93 3.63 0.25
N GLU A 15 16.25 3.63 0.04
CA GLU A 15 17.14 2.66 0.68
C GLU A 15 17.19 2.87 2.20
N GLU A 16 17.31 4.12 2.64
CA GLU A 16 17.27 4.45 4.06
C GLU A 16 15.91 4.14 4.68
N VAL A 17 14.80 4.39 3.99
CA VAL A 17 13.47 3.99 4.45
C VAL A 17 13.40 2.48 4.69
N ARG A 18 13.82 1.64 3.72
CA ARG A 18 13.84 0.18 3.88
C ARG A 18 14.73 -0.28 5.03
N ARG A 19 15.84 0.42 5.27
CA ARG A 19 16.78 0.07 6.34
C ARG A 19 16.28 0.50 7.72
N LEU A 20 15.61 1.64 7.81
CA LEU A 20 15.22 2.27 9.08
C LEU A 20 13.83 1.84 9.56
N VAL A 21 12.93 1.46 8.66
CA VAL A 21 11.55 1.13 9.00
C VAL A 21 11.35 -0.37 8.98
N GLY A 22 11.13 -0.98 10.16
CA GLY A 22 10.78 -2.40 10.25
C GLY A 22 9.32 -2.66 9.90
N MET A 23 9.02 -3.67 9.06
CA MET A 23 7.64 -3.98 8.65
C MET A 23 6.73 -4.31 9.84
N ALA A 24 7.22 -5.05 10.84
CA ALA A 24 6.43 -5.38 12.03
C ALA A 24 6.05 -4.15 12.87
N GLU A 25 7.01 -3.25 13.09
CA GLU A 25 6.76 -1.98 13.77
C GLU A 25 5.80 -1.10 12.98
N LEU A 26 6.00 -1.02 11.65
CA LEU A 26 5.12 -0.25 10.77
C LEU A 26 3.68 -0.76 10.82
N ILE A 27 3.45 -2.08 10.91
CA ILE A 27 2.09 -2.63 11.08
C ILE A 27 1.46 -2.12 12.38
N GLU A 28 2.20 -2.08 13.49
CA GLU A 28 1.65 -1.55 14.75
C GLU A 28 1.41 -0.04 14.71
N GLU A 29 2.31 0.74 14.09
CA GLU A 29 2.10 2.18 13.88
C GLU A 29 0.91 2.46 12.95
N MET A 30 0.74 1.67 11.89
CA MET A 30 -0.44 1.76 11.03
C MET A 30 -1.72 1.41 11.80
N ALA A 31 -1.69 0.40 12.66
CA ALA A 31 -2.84 0.05 13.50
C ALA A 31 -3.19 1.17 14.49
N ARG A 32 -2.20 1.85 15.09
CA ARG A 32 -2.42 3.03 15.94
C ARG A 32 -3.04 4.17 15.14
N GLY A 33 -2.44 4.55 14.01
CA GLY A 33 -2.92 5.63 13.16
C GLY A 33 -4.35 5.40 12.66
N LEU A 34 -4.66 4.18 12.22
CA LEU A 34 -6.01 3.80 11.78
C LEU A 34 -7.04 3.89 12.92
N ARG A 35 -6.68 3.50 14.15
CA ARG A 35 -7.55 3.68 15.32
C ARG A 35 -7.82 5.16 15.59
N TRP A 36 -6.78 5.99 15.65
CA TRP A 36 -6.93 7.42 15.90
C TRP A 36 -7.79 8.10 14.83
N VAL A 37 -7.59 7.79 13.55
CA VAL A 37 -8.47 8.32 12.48
C VAL A 37 -9.92 7.88 12.69
N SER A 38 -10.14 6.64 13.14
CA SER A 38 -11.49 6.09 13.35
C SER A 38 -12.21 6.67 14.57
N GLU A 39 -11.45 7.13 15.57
CA GLU A 39 -11.95 7.81 16.78
C GLU A 39 -12.38 9.28 16.52
N ARG A 40 -12.18 9.79 15.29
CA ARG A 40 -12.58 11.15 14.86
C ARG A 40 -12.00 12.23 15.78
N ASP A 41 -12.85 13.09 16.35
CA ASP A 41 -12.44 14.24 17.14
C ASP A 41 -11.59 13.84 18.37
N GLU A 42 -11.89 12.71 19.00
CA GLU A 42 -11.13 12.19 20.15
C GLU A 42 -9.78 11.58 19.76
N GLY A 43 -9.67 11.17 18.50
CA GLY A 43 -8.47 10.59 17.91
C GLY A 43 -7.34 11.59 17.68
N GLY A 44 -7.63 12.89 17.68
CA GLY A 44 -6.62 13.94 17.55
C GLY A 44 -5.93 13.96 16.18
N VAL A 45 -6.60 13.48 15.12
CA VAL A 45 -6.07 13.48 13.75
C VAL A 45 -6.86 14.45 12.88
N VAL A 46 -6.15 15.40 12.27
CA VAL A 46 -6.68 16.28 11.23
C VAL A 46 -6.16 15.79 9.89
N GLN A 47 -7.01 15.12 9.13
CA GLN A 47 -6.69 14.59 7.81
C GLN A 47 -7.80 14.96 6.82
N PRO A 48 -7.67 16.04 6.04
CA PRO A 48 -8.65 16.35 5.00
C PRO A 48 -8.65 15.29 3.90
N VAL A 49 -9.73 15.24 3.14
CA VAL A 49 -9.82 14.38 1.96
C VAL A 49 -8.72 14.79 0.97
N ARG A 50 -8.10 13.78 0.34
CA ARG A 50 -7.08 13.98 -0.70
C ARG A 50 -7.54 14.99 -1.74
N THR A 51 -6.69 15.97 -2.03
CA THR A 51 -6.88 16.88 -3.17
C THR A 51 -6.13 16.35 -4.39
N VAL A 52 -6.75 16.40 -5.57
CA VAL A 52 -6.15 15.97 -6.83
C VAL A 52 -6.13 17.12 -7.84
N VAL A 53 -4.94 17.47 -8.31
CA VAL A 53 -4.74 18.35 -9.45
C VAL A 53 -4.57 17.49 -10.69
N ARG A 54 -5.48 17.65 -11.64
CA ARG A 54 -5.42 16.95 -12.94
C ARG A 54 -4.49 17.69 -13.89
N VAL A 55 -3.58 16.95 -14.52
CA VAL A 55 -2.68 17.44 -15.56
C VAL A 55 -3.16 16.89 -16.91
N ASP A 56 -4.30 17.41 -17.35
CA ASP A 56 -5.09 16.85 -18.47
C ASP A 56 -4.29 16.70 -19.76
N LYS A 57 -3.45 17.69 -20.08
CA LYS A 57 -2.58 17.66 -21.27
C LYS A 57 -1.71 16.40 -21.37
N TYR A 58 -1.33 15.82 -20.22
CA TYR A 58 -0.43 14.67 -20.14
C TYR A 58 -1.09 13.44 -19.51
N CYS A 59 -2.43 13.45 -19.37
CA CYS A 59 -3.19 12.41 -18.68
C CYS A 59 -2.65 12.09 -17.27
N GLY A 60 -2.05 13.08 -16.61
CA GLY A 60 -1.40 12.92 -15.32
C GLY A 60 -2.25 13.40 -14.16
N ASN A 61 -1.90 12.99 -12.95
CA ASN A 61 -2.53 13.46 -11.72
C ASN A 61 -1.45 13.77 -10.67
N LEU A 62 -1.63 14.86 -9.93
CA LEU A 62 -0.90 15.16 -8.69
C LEU A 62 -1.88 15.07 -7.52
N GLY A 63 -1.64 14.13 -6.61
CA GLY A 63 -2.37 13.97 -5.36
C GLY A 63 -1.63 14.60 -4.19
N LEU A 64 -2.37 15.32 -3.35
CA LEU A 64 -1.90 15.92 -2.10
C LEU A 64 -2.64 15.27 -0.93
N MET A 65 -1.89 14.75 0.04
CA MET A 65 -2.41 14.06 1.22
C MET A 65 -1.75 14.61 2.49
N PRO A 66 -2.16 15.80 2.97
CA PRO A 66 -1.67 16.35 4.23
C PRO A 66 -2.37 15.69 5.43
N ALA A 67 -1.66 15.59 6.56
CA ALA A 67 -2.21 15.15 7.82
C ALA A 67 -1.43 15.75 9.01
N TYR A 68 -2.14 15.98 10.11
CA TYR A 68 -1.58 16.28 11.42
C TYR A 68 -2.16 15.33 12.46
N SER A 69 -1.31 14.83 13.36
CA SER A 69 -1.72 14.03 14.52
C SER A 69 -1.20 14.68 15.79
N SER A 70 -2.10 15.10 16.67
CA SER A 70 -1.73 15.59 18.01
C SER A 70 -1.34 14.47 18.97
N LYS A 71 -1.69 13.20 18.66
CA LYS A 71 -1.30 12.03 19.46
C LYS A 71 0.18 11.70 19.33
N SER A 72 0.75 11.95 18.15
CA SER A 72 2.16 11.68 17.83
C SER A 72 2.97 12.95 17.56
N ASP A 73 2.38 14.14 17.74
CA ASP A 73 2.96 15.44 17.41
C ASP A 73 3.62 15.46 16.02
N SER A 74 2.91 14.94 15.02
CA SER A 74 3.44 14.71 13.67
C SER A 74 2.65 15.49 12.63
N LEU A 75 3.34 16.36 11.89
CA LEU A 75 2.78 17.12 10.75
C LEU A 75 3.52 16.74 9.47
N GLY A 76 2.77 16.40 8.42
CA GLY A 76 3.37 16.10 7.13
C GLY A 76 2.38 16.08 5.98
N ALA A 77 2.92 15.92 4.78
CA ALA A 77 2.10 15.74 3.59
C ALA A 77 2.78 14.81 2.59
N LYS A 78 2.00 13.92 2.00
CA LYS A 78 2.45 13.16 0.84
C LYS A 78 2.04 13.88 -0.44
N LEU A 79 3.00 14.05 -1.33
CA LEU A 79 2.76 14.44 -2.71
C LEU A 79 3.02 13.22 -3.57
N VAL A 80 2.07 12.86 -4.42
CA VAL A 80 2.18 11.70 -5.31
C VAL A 80 1.74 12.08 -6.72
N THR A 81 2.55 11.75 -7.72
CA THR A 81 2.16 11.86 -9.11
C THR A 81 1.82 10.49 -9.67
N PHE A 82 0.80 10.43 -10.53
CA PHE A 82 0.41 9.24 -11.26
C PHE A 82 0.24 9.57 -12.73
N TYR A 83 1.03 8.89 -13.57
CA TYR A 83 0.97 8.98 -15.02
C TYR A 83 0.75 7.56 -15.58
N PRO A 84 -0.42 7.27 -16.18
CA PRO A 84 -0.76 5.93 -16.64
C PRO A 84 0.03 5.51 -17.89
N HIS A 85 0.50 6.48 -18.68
CA HIS A 85 1.36 6.22 -19.82
C HIS A 85 2.78 5.95 -19.35
N GLN A 86 3.32 4.78 -19.68
CA GLN A 86 4.69 4.44 -19.39
C GLN A 86 5.61 5.13 -20.39
N ILE A 87 6.38 6.09 -19.90
CA ILE A 87 7.63 6.50 -20.54
C ILE A 87 8.68 5.50 -20.09
N GLU A 88 9.42 4.93 -21.04
CA GLU A 88 10.45 3.95 -20.74
C GLU A 88 11.45 4.51 -19.71
N GLY A 89 11.75 3.72 -18.67
CA GLY A 89 12.62 4.12 -17.57
C GLY A 89 11.97 5.02 -16.50
N VAL A 90 10.73 5.47 -16.65
CA VAL A 90 10.06 6.33 -15.68
C VAL A 90 8.93 5.58 -14.96
N PRO A 91 8.99 5.44 -13.63
CA PRO A 91 7.90 4.84 -12.85
C PRO A 91 6.58 5.61 -13.04
N SER A 92 5.46 4.87 -13.17
CA SER A 92 4.13 5.47 -13.31
C SER A 92 3.67 6.23 -12.07
N HIS A 93 4.23 5.90 -10.90
CA HIS A 93 4.01 6.60 -9.65
C HIS A 93 5.34 7.14 -9.14
N GLN A 94 5.34 8.42 -8.76
CA GLN A 94 6.43 9.01 -8.00
C GLN A 94 5.82 9.70 -6.78
N ALA A 95 6.55 9.76 -5.68
CA ALA A 95 6.05 10.41 -4.49
C ALA A 95 7.20 10.90 -3.60
N ILE A 96 6.88 11.91 -2.80
CA ILE A 96 7.66 12.34 -1.64
C ILE A 96 6.72 12.50 -0.45
N VAL A 97 7.26 12.33 0.75
CA VAL A 97 6.60 12.75 1.99
C VAL A 97 7.43 13.86 2.60
N ILE A 98 6.81 15.00 2.88
CA ILE A 98 7.42 16.07 3.66
C ILE A 98 7.03 15.92 5.12
N VAL A 99 7.99 16.14 6.02
CA VAL A 99 7.80 16.17 7.47
C VAL A 99 8.12 17.59 7.94
N LEU A 100 7.20 18.19 8.69
CA LEU A 100 7.27 19.57 9.15
C LEU A 100 7.27 19.57 10.68
N ASP A 101 7.98 20.51 11.30
CA ASP A 101 7.82 20.79 12.74
C ASP A 101 6.42 21.39 12.97
N PRO A 102 5.53 20.74 13.75
CA PRO A 102 4.18 21.26 13.97
C PRO A 102 4.14 22.64 14.65
N ARG A 103 5.19 23.02 15.38
CA ARG A 103 5.26 24.25 16.18
C ARG A 103 5.66 25.45 15.34
N THR A 104 6.53 25.24 14.34
CA THR A 104 7.12 26.32 13.53
C THR A 104 6.78 26.23 12.05
N GLY A 105 6.26 25.10 11.58
CA GLY A 105 6.08 24.80 10.17
C GLY A 105 7.38 24.55 9.40
N THR A 106 8.53 24.51 10.09
CA THR A 106 9.84 24.33 9.45
C THR A 106 9.96 22.93 8.85
N LEU A 107 10.37 22.84 7.58
CA LEU A 107 10.68 21.57 6.92
C LEU A 107 11.81 20.85 7.65
N GLN A 108 11.52 19.66 8.18
CA GLN A 108 12.49 18.82 8.88
C GLN A 108 13.07 17.75 7.96
N ALA A 109 12.23 17.12 7.14
CA ALA A 109 12.68 16.06 6.24
C ALA A 109 11.85 15.97 4.95
N ILE A 110 12.51 15.46 3.91
CA ILE A 110 11.87 14.94 2.71
C ILE A 110 12.21 13.46 2.63
N VAL A 111 11.20 12.61 2.56
CA VAL A 111 11.32 11.15 2.54
C VAL A 111 10.88 10.63 1.18
N ASP A 112 11.57 9.62 0.66
CA ASP A 112 11.12 8.88 -0.52
C ASP A 112 9.69 8.36 -0.32
N GLY A 113 8.77 8.90 -1.13
CA GLY A 113 7.36 8.63 -1.01
C GLY A 113 6.95 7.32 -1.70
N VAL A 114 7.77 6.79 -2.60
CA VAL A 114 7.48 5.55 -3.33
C VAL A 114 7.64 4.37 -2.39
N GLU A 115 8.78 4.30 -1.71
CA GLU A 115 9.08 3.23 -0.78
C GLU A 115 8.14 3.21 0.41
N ILE A 116 7.96 4.36 1.07
CA ILE A 116 7.04 4.44 2.21
C ILE A 116 5.60 4.11 1.78
N THR A 117 5.19 4.45 0.54
CA THR A 117 3.88 4.06 0.01
C THR A 117 3.79 2.55 -0.18
N ASN A 118 4.83 1.88 -0.66
CA ASN A 118 4.85 0.42 -0.78
C ASN A 118 4.68 -0.25 0.58
N MET A 119 5.50 0.15 1.56
CA MET A 119 5.51 -0.45 2.89
C MET A 119 4.20 -0.17 3.66
N ARG A 120 3.78 1.09 3.76
CA ARG A 120 2.59 1.48 4.56
C ARG A 120 1.30 0.92 3.99
N THR A 121 1.23 0.74 2.67
CA THR A 121 0.04 0.17 2.02
C THR A 121 -0.10 -1.32 2.39
N ALA A 122 0.99 -2.07 2.30
CA ALA A 122 1.00 -3.47 2.73
C ALA A 122 0.76 -3.62 4.24
N ALA A 123 1.32 -2.73 5.06
CA ALA A 123 1.10 -2.73 6.50
C ALA A 123 -0.37 -2.46 6.87
N ALA A 124 -1.04 -1.53 6.19
CA ALA A 124 -2.48 -1.29 6.35
C ALA A 124 -3.30 -2.54 5.99
N SER A 125 -2.95 -3.21 4.89
CA SER A 125 -3.57 -4.46 4.47
C SER A 125 -3.39 -5.57 5.51
N ALA A 126 -2.21 -5.68 6.13
CA ALA A 126 -1.97 -6.63 7.21
C ALA A 126 -2.80 -6.30 8.46
N CYS A 127 -2.97 -5.02 8.81
CA CYS A 127 -3.88 -4.60 9.88
C CYS A 127 -5.33 -5.04 9.59
N ALA A 128 -5.80 -4.81 8.37
CA ALA A 128 -7.14 -5.19 7.94
C ALA A 128 -7.33 -6.72 7.97
N ALA A 129 -6.38 -7.49 7.45
CA ALA A 129 -6.40 -8.94 7.52
C ALA A 129 -6.49 -9.41 8.98
N ARG A 130 -5.63 -8.89 9.86
CA ARG A 130 -5.61 -9.23 11.28
C ARG A 130 -6.94 -8.95 11.98
N ALA A 131 -7.63 -7.87 11.61
CA ALA A 131 -8.91 -7.50 12.20
C ALA A 131 -10.11 -8.31 11.65
N LEU A 132 -10.06 -8.73 10.38
CA LEU A 132 -11.18 -9.39 9.70
C LEU A 132 -11.14 -10.92 9.80
N LEU A 133 -9.95 -11.50 9.93
CA LEU A 133 -9.77 -12.95 10.02
C LEU A 133 -10.32 -13.50 11.34
N GLN A 134 -11.24 -14.45 11.23
CA GLN A 134 -11.83 -15.16 12.38
C GLN A 134 -10.95 -16.33 12.86
N GLN A 135 -10.07 -16.83 12.00
CA GLN A 135 -9.24 -18.01 12.21
C GLN A 135 -7.87 -17.80 11.56
N ALA A 136 -6.86 -18.56 11.98
CA ALA A 136 -5.54 -18.52 11.36
C ALA A 136 -5.64 -18.93 9.87
N PRO A 137 -5.27 -18.06 8.92
CA PRO A 137 -5.36 -18.36 7.50
C PRO A 137 -4.24 -19.32 7.08
N ARG A 138 -4.53 -20.19 6.11
CA ARG A 138 -3.57 -21.17 5.57
C ARG A 138 -3.13 -20.83 4.15
N VAL A 139 -4.01 -20.25 3.34
CA VAL A 139 -3.76 -19.97 1.92
C VAL A 139 -3.87 -18.47 1.64
N LEU A 140 -2.79 -17.87 1.16
CA LEU A 140 -2.74 -16.51 0.63
C LEU A 140 -2.68 -16.55 -0.89
N CYS A 141 -3.61 -15.86 -1.55
CA CYS A 141 -3.54 -15.58 -2.99
C CYS A 141 -3.22 -14.11 -3.23
N ILE A 142 -2.21 -13.83 -4.06
CA ILE A 142 -1.88 -12.48 -4.53
C ILE A 142 -2.14 -12.41 -6.03
N VAL A 143 -3.06 -11.51 -6.40
CA VAL A 143 -3.43 -11.20 -7.78
C VAL A 143 -2.66 -9.95 -8.21
N GLY A 144 -1.62 -10.15 -9.00
CA GLY A 144 -0.62 -9.15 -9.38
C GLY A 144 0.80 -9.61 -9.03
N SER A 145 1.81 -9.07 -9.72
CA SER A 145 3.22 -9.46 -9.54
C SER A 145 4.19 -8.27 -9.50
N GLY A 146 3.66 -7.08 -9.21
CA GLY A 146 4.43 -5.84 -9.08
C GLY A 146 5.05 -5.63 -7.70
N VAL A 147 5.50 -4.41 -7.42
CA VAL A 147 6.14 -4.05 -6.13
C VAL A 147 5.20 -4.29 -4.94
N GLN A 148 3.92 -3.95 -5.08
CA GLN A 148 2.92 -4.16 -4.03
C GLN A 148 2.71 -5.64 -3.69
N ALA A 149 2.84 -6.56 -4.66
CA ALA A 149 2.73 -8.00 -4.39
C ALA A 149 3.82 -8.47 -3.41
N ARG A 150 5.05 -7.96 -3.56
CA ARG A 150 6.19 -8.26 -2.68
C ARG A 150 5.96 -7.74 -1.27
N SER A 151 5.65 -6.46 -1.14
CA SER A 151 5.41 -5.83 0.16
C SER A 151 4.23 -6.47 0.90
N HIS A 152 3.15 -6.84 0.19
CA HIS A 152 2.01 -7.53 0.82
C HIS A 152 2.34 -8.95 1.26
N ALA A 153 3.12 -9.70 0.47
CA ALA A 153 3.60 -11.02 0.85
C ALA A 153 4.47 -10.98 2.11
N GLU A 154 5.31 -9.94 2.25
CA GLU A 154 6.11 -9.69 3.44
C GLU A 154 5.22 -9.32 4.65
N ALA A 155 4.41 -8.27 4.53
CA ALA A 155 3.61 -7.73 5.62
C ALA A 155 2.62 -8.77 6.20
N LEU A 156 1.92 -9.51 5.33
CA LEU A 156 0.94 -10.50 5.79
C LEU A 156 1.58 -11.69 6.51
N ARG A 157 2.84 -12.00 6.22
CA ARG A 157 3.58 -13.08 6.89
C ARG A 157 4.10 -12.70 8.28
N ILE A 158 4.09 -11.42 8.64
CA ILE A 158 4.54 -10.98 9.97
C ILE A 158 3.65 -11.56 11.09
N HIS A 159 2.34 -11.63 10.86
CA HIS A 159 1.37 -12.09 11.88
C HIS A 159 0.67 -13.40 11.53
N HIS A 160 0.88 -13.94 10.32
CA HIS A 160 0.20 -15.15 9.86
C HIS A 160 1.18 -16.13 9.20
N SER A 161 1.04 -17.41 9.54
CA SER A 161 1.80 -18.49 8.92
C SER A 161 0.97 -19.16 7.84
N PHE A 162 1.17 -18.75 6.59
CA PHE A 162 0.53 -19.38 5.44
C PHE A 162 1.26 -20.68 5.06
N SER A 163 0.53 -21.80 5.02
CA SER A 163 1.05 -23.05 4.45
C SER A 163 1.23 -22.98 2.94
N GLU A 164 0.52 -22.07 2.28
CA GLU A 164 0.63 -21.85 0.84
C GLU A 164 0.46 -20.37 0.49
N VAL A 165 1.35 -19.87 -0.37
CA VAL A 165 1.21 -18.56 -1.00
C VAL A 165 1.19 -18.75 -2.51
N ARG A 166 0.20 -18.15 -3.17
CA ARG A 166 -0.01 -18.23 -4.62
C ARG A 166 0.10 -16.84 -5.24
N ILE A 167 0.70 -16.78 -6.42
CA ILE A 167 0.73 -15.59 -7.25
C ILE A 167 0.05 -15.89 -8.57
N TRP A 168 -0.87 -15.02 -8.96
CA TRP A 168 -1.35 -14.94 -10.32
C TRP A 168 -0.98 -13.58 -10.92
N GLY A 169 -0.55 -13.56 -12.18
CA GLY A 169 -0.31 -12.32 -12.90
C GLY A 169 -0.43 -12.52 -14.40
N ARG A 170 -0.83 -11.46 -15.12
CA ARG A 170 -1.04 -11.49 -16.57
C ARG A 170 0.20 -11.95 -17.36
N SER A 171 1.39 -11.57 -16.90
CA SER A 171 2.66 -12.03 -17.48
C SER A 171 3.21 -13.18 -16.63
N ALA A 172 3.28 -14.37 -17.23
CA ALA A 172 3.84 -15.56 -16.58
C ALA A 172 5.29 -15.32 -16.11
N ALA A 173 6.11 -14.65 -16.93
CA ALA A 173 7.49 -14.33 -16.57
C ALA A 173 7.58 -13.41 -15.34
N SER A 174 6.76 -12.35 -15.27
CA SER A 174 6.72 -11.46 -14.10
C SER A 174 6.14 -12.14 -12.86
N ALA A 175 5.12 -12.99 -13.04
CA ALA A 175 4.55 -13.79 -11.94
C ALA A 175 5.58 -14.76 -11.36
N GLN A 176 6.34 -15.46 -12.22
CA GLN A 176 7.39 -16.38 -11.80
C GLN A 176 8.49 -15.66 -11.02
N ARG A 177 9.05 -14.55 -11.55
CA ARG A 177 10.04 -13.77 -10.81
C ARG A 177 9.55 -13.34 -9.43
N CYS A 178 8.34 -12.80 -9.37
CA CYS A 178 7.75 -12.41 -8.08
C CYS A 178 7.58 -13.60 -7.14
N ALA A 179 7.13 -14.75 -7.65
CA ALA A 179 6.91 -15.95 -6.87
C ALA A 179 8.21 -16.51 -6.30
N ASP A 180 9.29 -16.49 -7.06
CA ASP A 180 10.62 -16.91 -6.61
C ASP A 180 11.11 -16.00 -5.46
N GLU A 181 11.00 -14.67 -5.64
CA GLU A 181 11.42 -13.68 -4.65
C GLU A 181 10.66 -13.81 -3.32
N VAL A 182 9.35 -14.06 -3.38
CA VAL A 182 8.52 -14.18 -2.17
C VAL A 182 8.25 -15.62 -1.74
N ARG A 183 8.90 -16.62 -2.33
CA ARG A 183 8.68 -18.06 -2.04
C ARG A 183 7.19 -18.44 -2.12
N ALA A 184 6.59 -18.21 -3.28
CA ALA A 184 5.21 -18.54 -3.61
C ALA A 184 5.14 -19.48 -4.82
N LYS A 185 3.95 -20.01 -5.09
CA LYS A 185 3.66 -20.80 -6.30
C LYS A 185 2.97 -19.93 -7.34
N VAL A 186 3.33 -20.07 -8.61
CA VAL A 186 2.58 -19.44 -9.70
C VAL A 186 1.34 -20.28 -10.02
N SER A 187 0.19 -19.62 -10.09
CA SER A 187 -1.04 -20.21 -10.60
C SER A 187 -1.25 -19.82 -12.07
N LEU A 188 -1.54 -20.80 -12.93
CA LEU A 188 -1.71 -20.59 -14.37
C LEU A 188 -3.07 -19.96 -14.73
N SER A 189 -4.08 -20.16 -13.89
CA SER A 189 -5.40 -19.55 -14.04
C SER A 189 -5.77 -18.77 -12.78
N LEU A 190 -6.54 -17.69 -12.96
CA LEU A 190 -7.00 -16.89 -11.83
C LEU A 190 -8.02 -17.65 -10.95
N PRO A 191 -9.01 -18.38 -11.50
CA PRO A 191 -9.93 -19.17 -10.68
C PRO A 191 -9.20 -20.20 -9.82
N ASP A 192 -8.18 -20.88 -10.35
CA ASP A 192 -7.39 -21.84 -9.56
C ASP A 192 -6.55 -21.15 -8.48
N ALA A 193 -6.06 -19.94 -8.75
CA ALA A 193 -5.32 -19.16 -7.77
C ALA A 193 -6.18 -18.81 -6.55
N LEU A 194 -7.45 -18.45 -6.80
CA LEU A 194 -8.42 -18.00 -5.80
C LEU A 194 -9.08 -19.15 -5.02
N ARG A 195 -9.16 -20.34 -5.61
CA ARG A 195 -9.80 -21.51 -5.00
C ARG A 195 -9.25 -21.77 -3.60
N ASP A 196 -10.12 -21.88 -2.61
CA ASP A 196 -9.75 -22.15 -1.20
C ASP A 196 -8.82 -21.11 -0.54
N ALA A 197 -8.58 -19.96 -1.16
CA ALA A 197 -7.78 -18.89 -0.56
C ALA A 197 -8.51 -18.30 0.65
N ASP A 198 -7.82 -18.22 1.80
CA ASP A 198 -8.34 -17.59 3.02
C ASP A 198 -8.19 -16.06 2.94
N VAL A 199 -7.10 -15.60 2.32
CA VAL A 199 -6.80 -14.20 2.08
C VAL A 199 -6.49 -14.00 0.61
N VAL A 200 -7.16 -13.04 -0.01
CA VAL A 200 -6.92 -12.63 -1.40
C VAL A 200 -6.48 -11.17 -1.42
N VAL A 201 -5.32 -10.90 -2.00
CA VAL A 201 -4.78 -9.54 -2.18
C VAL A 201 -4.77 -9.21 -3.66
N ALA A 202 -5.49 -8.18 -4.07
CA ALA A 202 -5.51 -7.71 -5.44
C ALA A 202 -4.76 -6.38 -5.61
N VAL A 203 -3.61 -6.46 -6.27
CA VAL A 203 -2.63 -5.37 -6.45
C VAL A 203 -2.28 -5.23 -7.93
N THR A 204 -3.32 -5.06 -8.76
CA THR A 204 -3.21 -4.88 -10.21
C THR A 204 -3.57 -3.46 -10.63
N LEU A 205 -3.15 -3.07 -11.83
CA LEU A 205 -3.62 -1.85 -12.50
C LEU A 205 -4.84 -2.13 -13.41
N ALA A 206 -5.56 -3.23 -13.19
CA ALA A 206 -6.73 -3.54 -14.01
C ALA A 206 -7.82 -2.47 -13.79
N THR A 207 -8.36 -1.98 -14.91
CA THR A 207 -9.50 -1.06 -14.92
C THR A 207 -10.83 -1.78 -15.01
N GLU A 208 -10.81 -3.02 -15.51
CA GLU A 208 -11.94 -3.92 -15.54
C GLU A 208 -11.90 -4.88 -14.35
N PRO A 209 -13.07 -5.30 -13.84
CA PRO A 209 -13.11 -6.28 -12.78
C PRO A 209 -12.55 -7.63 -13.21
N LEU A 210 -11.82 -8.24 -12.29
CA LEU A 210 -11.00 -9.41 -12.54
C LEU A 210 -11.41 -10.59 -11.65
N ILE A 211 -11.89 -10.32 -10.43
CA ILE A 211 -12.27 -11.34 -9.45
C ILE A 211 -13.78 -11.48 -9.42
N ARG A 212 -14.26 -12.71 -9.54
CA ARG A 212 -15.68 -13.07 -9.38
C ARG A 212 -15.93 -13.72 -8.03
N GLY A 213 -17.05 -13.38 -7.40
CA GLY A 213 -17.44 -13.94 -6.10
C GLY A 213 -17.52 -15.46 -6.08
N GLU A 214 -17.98 -16.07 -7.19
CA GLU A 214 -18.11 -17.54 -7.34
C GLU A 214 -16.78 -18.31 -7.25
N TRP A 215 -15.64 -17.63 -7.44
CA TRP A 215 -14.30 -18.25 -7.31
C TRP A 215 -13.73 -18.16 -5.90
N LEU A 216 -14.37 -17.38 -5.02
CA LEU A 216 -13.88 -17.12 -3.67
C LEU A 216 -14.42 -18.18 -2.70
N LYS A 217 -13.55 -18.59 -1.78
CA LYS A 217 -13.96 -19.36 -0.61
C LYS A 217 -14.93 -18.53 0.25
N THR A 218 -16.00 -19.14 0.72
CA THR A 218 -16.90 -18.51 1.71
C THR A 218 -16.10 -18.10 2.96
N GLY A 219 -16.21 -16.83 3.36
CA GLY A 219 -15.47 -16.26 4.48
C GLY A 219 -14.03 -15.82 4.16
N ALA A 220 -13.61 -15.86 2.89
CA ALA A 220 -12.32 -15.29 2.48
C ALA A 220 -12.27 -13.78 2.75
N VAL A 221 -11.12 -13.31 3.22
CA VAL A 221 -10.83 -11.87 3.33
C VAL A 221 -10.24 -11.39 2.02
N VAL A 222 -10.89 -10.42 1.38
CA VAL A 222 -10.43 -9.83 0.11
C VAL A 222 -9.95 -8.40 0.36
N ILE A 223 -8.71 -8.13 -0.02
CA ILE A 223 -8.05 -6.83 0.10
C ILE A 223 -7.79 -6.31 -1.30
N CYS A 224 -8.41 -5.19 -1.67
CA CYS A 224 -8.30 -4.60 -3.00
C CYS A 224 -7.64 -3.23 -2.94
N MET A 225 -6.59 -3.04 -3.73
CA MET A 225 -5.92 -1.74 -3.86
C MET A 225 -6.47 -0.90 -5.03
N SER A 226 -7.40 -1.44 -5.81
CA SER A 226 -8.12 -0.73 -6.88
C SER A 226 -9.62 -0.98 -6.75
N LEU A 227 -10.38 0.11 -6.94
CA LEU A 227 -11.83 0.19 -6.76
C LEU A 227 -12.64 -0.63 -7.76
N ARG A 228 -12.02 -1.10 -8.85
CA ARG A 228 -12.71 -1.72 -9.98
C ARG A 228 -12.41 -3.20 -10.17
N ILE A 229 -11.81 -3.87 -9.17
CA ILE A 229 -11.32 -5.26 -9.34
C ILE A 229 -12.41 -6.33 -9.09
N LEU A 230 -13.46 -6.03 -8.33
CA LEU A 230 -14.51 -7.00 -7.98
C LEU A 230 -15.75 -6.84 -8.86
N LEU A 231 -16.20 -7.94 -9.49
CA LEU A 231 -17.55 -8.05 -10.09
C LEU A 231 -18.52 -8.56 -9.03
N ASP A 232 -19.73 -8.00 -9.02
CA ASP A 232 -20.92 -8.51 -8.32
C ASP A 232 -20.92 -8.49 -6.78
N LEU A 233 -19.97 -7.78 -6.15
CA LEU A 233 -19.99 -7.51 -4.69
C LEU A 233 -20.27 -6.02 -4.43
N VAL A 234 -21.49 -5.59 -4.74
CA VAL A 234 -22.04 -4.33 -4.24
C VAL A 234 -22.29 -4.52 -2.74
N ASN A 235 -21.29 -4.15 -1.89
CA ASN A 235 -21.42 -3.74 -0.47
C ASN A 235 -20.19 -4.06 0.42
N LEU A 236 -18.94 -3.78 -0.01
CA LEU A 236 -17.80 -3.84 0.92
C LEU A 236 -16.98 -2.56 0.92
N LEU A 237 -16.67 -2.12 2.16
CA LEU A 237 -16.08 -0.85 2.59
C LEU A 237 -14.93 -0.39 1.70
N THR A 238 -15.24 0.61 0.89
CA THR A 238 -14.29 1.37 0.11
C THR A 238 -13.47 2.27 1.05
N PHE A 239 -12.31 1.80 1.53
CA PHE A 239 -11.34 2.70 2.16
C PHE A 239 -10.65 3.53 1.07
N GLN A 240 -11.27 4.66 0.72
CA GLN A 240 -10.52 5.78 0.15
C GLN A 240 -9.73 6.43 1.30
N LEU A 241 -8.47 6.02 1.44
CA LEU A 241 -7.44 6.77 2.16
C LEU A 241 -6.79 7.80 1.23
#